data_AF-A0A2V5TWP4-F1
#
_entry.id   AF-A0A2V5TWP4-F1
#
_cell.length_a   1.000
_cell.length_b   1.000
_cell.length_c   1.000
_cell.angle_alpha   90.00
_cell.angle_beta   90.00
_cell.angle_gamma   90.00
#
_symmetry.space_group_name_H-M   'P 1'
#
loop_
_entity.id
_entity.type
_entity.pdbx_description
1 polymer ?
#
loop_
_entity_poly.entity_id
_entity_poly.type
_entity_poly.pdbx_seq_one_letter_code
_entity_poly.pdbx_strand_id
1 'polypeptide(L)'
;MSTFGAKLLDILGSVVCAGLVGWALYRWLKRSDDPARLISKWVITAVMVVITWWIAASKIAASAGGLDYATAFVVVISCAICGIVLGMTWGSNIGGFFGRQLGSLYDGGDVEVVPTPFYSIAEAKRKQGKYREAVAEIQKQLAKFPGDFPGRLMLAEIQAENLDDLAGAQMTIVRLLGEPNQLPVNLALALNRLADWHLKYGQDPDSAREALERILWMFPETEQAYLASQRIAHLTTPEMLAEKSEPRRIELGQYQQNLGLLDRSSVVKPPAEDPAAVASDLVKHLEQHPQDSEARETLAAIYVEHYQRLDLAAEQFEQLLAQPNLPARQAVHLLNTFADLQIKHAGDVTAASQVLQRIVDLFPRSAAAENAKKRMAYLQLELRSKKESKVLKLGSYEQNIGLKTRSGLTD
;
A
#
# COMPACT_ATOMS: atom_id res chain seq x y z
N MET A 1 78.76 5.30 18.53
CA MET A 1 77.98 4.05 18.71
C MET A 1 76.52 4.27 18.28
N SER A 2 76.29 4.74 17.05
CA SER A 2 74.97 5.20 16.58
C SER A 2 74.63 4.78 15.14
N THR A 3 75.51 4.07 14.45
CA THR A 3 75.27 3.60 13.07
C THR A 3 74.81 2.15 12.99
N PHE A 4 75.12 1.32 14.00
CA PHE A 4 74.74 -0.10 14.03
C PHE A 4 73.27 -0.31 14.42
N GLY A 5 72.75 0.47 15.38
CA GLY A 5 71.36 0.38 15.83
C GLY A 5 70.35 0.83 14.77
N ALA A 6 70.67 1.86 13.99
CA ALA A 6 69.83 2.34 12.89
C ALA A 6 69.71 1.29 11.76
N LYS A 7 70.83 0.68 11.37
CA LYS A 7 70.84 -0.40 10.36
C LYS A 7 70.06 -1.62 10.83
N LEU A 8 70.12 -1.95 12.12
CA LEU A 8 69.40 -3.10 12.67
C LEU A 8 67.88 -2.86 12.71
N LEU A 9 67.45 -1.62 12.98
CA LEU A 9 66.03 -1.23 12.91
C LEU A 9 65.49 -1.26 11.47
N ASP A 10 66.27 -0.81 10.49
CA ASP A 10 65.91 -0.85 9.06
C ASP A 10 65.80 -2.28 8.53
N ILE A 11 66.71 -3.17 8.94
CA ILE A 11 66.66 -4.59 8.59
C ILE A 11 65.43 -5.25 9.22
N LEU A 12 65.11 -4.91 10.48
CA LEU A 12 63.94 -5.48 11.16
C LEU A 12 62.63 -4.97 10.54
N GLY A 13 62.56 -3.68 10.18
CA GLY A 13 61.42 -3.10 9.49
C GLY A 13 61.19 -3.68 8.09
N SER A 14 62.25 -3.91 7.32
CA SER A 14 62.15 -4.53 6.00
C SER A 14 61.71 -6.00 6.06
N VAL A 15 62.14 -6.76 7.07
CA VAL A 15 61.66 -8.14 7.30
C VAL A 15 60.19 -8.16 7.68
N VAL A 16 59.73 -7.24 8.55
CA VAL A 16 58.31 -7.14 8.92
C VAL A 16 57.44 -6.75 7.73
N CYS A 17 57.88 -5.78 6.92
CA CYS A 17 57.18 -5.39 5.69
C CYS A 17 57.10 -6.56 4.69
N ALA A 18 58.20 -7.31 4.50
CA ALA A 18 58.21 -8.49 3.63
C ALA A 18 57.26 -9.58 4.14
N GLY A 19 57.20 -9.79 5.45
CA GLY A 19 56.26 -10.74 6.08
C GLY A 19 54.80 -10.32 5.92
N LEU A 20 54.48 -9.04 6.10
CA LEU A 20 53.12 -8.50 5.92
C LEU A 20 52.67 -8.57 4.46
N VAL A 21 53.56 -8.25 3.52
CA VAL A 21 53.30 -8.40 2.09
C VAL A 21 53.06 -9.89 1.78
N GLY A 22 53.95 -10.79 2.19
CA GLY A 22 53.79 -12.24 1.97
C GLY A 22 52.48 -12.79 2.55
N TRP A 23 52.09 -12.36 3.75
CA TRP A 23 50.82 -12.74 4.37
C TRP A 23 49.61 -12.21 3.61
N ALA A 24 49.65 -10.95 3.17
CA ALA A 24 48.59 -10.34 2.37
C ALA A 24 48.43 -11.07 1.03
N LEU A 25 49.54 -11.41 0.35
CA LEU A 25 49.54 -12.19 -0.90
C LEU A 25 48.93 -13.57 -0.70
N TYR A 26 49.33 -14.28 0.35
CA TYR A 26 48.81 -15.60 0.68
C TYR A 26 47.31 -15.57 0.96
N ARG A 27 46.85 -14.58 1.75
CA ARG A 27 45.43 -14.40 2.06
C ARG A 27 44.62 -14.05 0.81
N TRP A 28 45.20 -13.28 -0.11
CA TRP A 28 44.52 -12.91 -1.35
C TRP A 28 44.44 -14.07 -2.34
N LEU A 29 45.45 -14.93 -2.38
CA LEU A 29 45.44 -16.15 -3.19
C LEU A 29 44.39 -17.16 -2.72
N LYS A 30 44.25 -17.34 -1.40
CA LYS A 30 43.29 -18.30 -0.82
C LYS A 30 41.82 -17.89 -1.00
N ARG A 31 41.55 -16.61 -1.28
CA ARG A 31 40.19 -16.03 -1.37
C ARG A 31 39.73 -15.82 -2.81
N SER A 32 40.50 -16.24 -3.81
CA SER A 32 40.14 -16.05 -5.22
C SER A 32 39.81 -17.37 -5.89
N ASP A 33 38.75 -17.34 -6.69
CA ASP A 33 38.22 -18.50 -7.41
C ASP A 33 39.16 -19.03 -8.52
N ASP A 34 40.14 -18.22 -8.99
CA ASP A 34 41.12 -18.56 -10.04
C ASP A 34 42.58 -18.28 -9.59
N PRO A 35 43.21 -19.14 -8.76
CA PRO A 35 44.53 -18.89 -8.20
C PRO A 35 45.65 -18.81 -9.26
N ALA A 36 45.55 -19.60 -10.34
CA ALA A 36 46.58 -19.64 -11.39
C ALA A 36 46.70 -18.32 -12.18
N ARG A 37 45.57 -17.65 -12.45
CA ARG A 37 45.55 -16.36 -13.17
C ARG A 37 46.07 -15.22 -12.30
N LEU A 38 45.85 -15.28 -11.00
CA LEU A 38 46.46 -14.32 -10.08
C LEU A 38 47.97 -14.50 -10.05
N ILE A 39 48.46 -15.73 -9.86
CA ILE A 39 49.90 -16.00 -9.83
C ILE A 39 50.57 -15.54 -11.13
N SER A 40 49.97 -15.79 -12.30
CA SER A 40 50.53 -15.31 -13.57
C SER A 40 50.63 -13.78 -13.63
N LYS A 41 49.65 -13.05 -13.11
CA LYS A 41 49.70 -11.58 -13.01
C LYS A 41 50.81 -11.12 -12.06
N TRP A 42 50.96 -11.76 -10.90
CA TRP A 42 52.05 -11.47 -9.96
C TRP A 42 53.43 -11.71 -10.58
N VAL A 43 53.61 -12.82 -11.29
CA VAL A 43 54.86 -13.14 -12.00
C VAL A 43 55.16 -12.08 -13.07
N ILE A 44 54.17 -11.68 -13.88
CA ILE A 44 54.34 -10.61 -14.88
C ILE A 44 54.77 -9.31 -14.20
N THR A 45 54.12 -8.92 -13.10
CA THR A 45 54.51 -7.69 -12.37
C THR A 45 55.92 -7.77 -11.78
N ALA A 46 56.32 -8.92 -11.22
CA ALA A 46 57.64 -9.12 -10.65
C ALA A 46 58.73 -9.07 -11.73
N VAL A 47 58.51 -9.76 -12.86
CA VAL A 47 59.42 -9.74 -14.01
C VAL A 47 59.59 -8.31 -14.54
N MET A 48 58.50 -7.55 -14.65
CA MET A 48 58.55 -6.16 -15.11
C MET A 48 59.30 -5.22 -14.15
N VAL A 49 59.14 -5.40 -12.84
CA VAL A 49 59.90 -4.64 -11.83
C VAL A 49 61.39 -4.98 -11.88
N VAL A 50 61.74 -6.26 -12.06
CA VAL A 50 63.13 -6.70 -12.20
C VAL A 50 63.77 -6.13 -13.47
N ILE A 51 63.05 -6.15 -14.61
CA ILE A 51 63.55 -5.60 -15.87
C ILE A 51 63.75 -4.08 -15.77
N THR A 52 62.79 -3.35 -15.20
CA THR A 52 62.94 -1.89 -15.04
C THR A 52 64.05 -1.52 -14.07
N TRP A 53 64.17 -2.25 -12.95
CA TRP A 53 65.27 -2.06 -12.01
C TRP A 53 66.63 -2.41 -12.62
N TRP A 54 66.73 -3.47 -13.41
CA TRP A 54 67.97 -3.84 -14.10
C TRP A 54 68.37 -2.81 -15.17
N ILE A 55 67.42 -2.31 -15.96
CA ILE A 55 67.68 -1.23 -16.93
C ILE A 55 68.11 0.05 -16.21
N ALA A 56 67.44 0.42 -15.12
CA ALA A 56 67.81 1.59 -14.32
C ALA A 56 69.21 1.42 -13.69
N ALA A 57 69.47 0.30 -13.01
CA ALA A 57 70.74 0.04 -12.33
C ALA A 57 71.92 -0.05 -13.30
N SER A 58 71.75 -0.71 -14.45
CA SER A 58 72.81 -0.84 -15.47
C SER A 58 73.17 0.51 -16.11
N LYS A 59 72.17 1.39 -16.32
CA LYS A 59 72.39 2.72 -16.92
C LYS A 59 72.89 3.76 -15.92
N ILE A 60 72.49 3.66 -14.64
CA ILE A 60 73.01 4.50 -13.54
C ILE A 60 74.46 4.13 -13.21
N ALA A 61 74.82 2.84 -13.24
CA ALA A 61 76.21 2.40 -13.05
C ALA A 61 77.13 2.85 -14.19
N ALA A 62 76.61 2.91 -15.43
CA ALA A 62 77.35 3.37 -16.59
C ALA A 62 77.56 4.89 -16.64
N SER A 63 76.76 5.69 -15.92
CA SER A 63 76.78 7.15 -16.01
C SER A 63 77.58 7.87 -14.91
N ALA A 64 78.34 7.14 -14.08
CA ALA A 64 79.18 7.71 -13.00
C ALA A 64 78.47 8.78 -12.14
N GLY A 65 77.15 8.62 -11.91
CA GLY A 65 76.34 9.55 -11.12
C GLY A 65 75.83 10.80 -11.86
N GLY A 66 76.06 10.93 -13.17
CA GLY A 66 75.47 11.98 -14.00
C GLY A 66 74.16 11.55 -14.65
N LEU A 67 73.09 12.32 -14.47
CA LEU A 67 71.82 12.17 -15.19
C LEU A 67 71.94 12.80 -16.58
N ASP A 68 72.41 12.01 -17.54
CA ASP A 68 72.40 12.40 -18.95
C ASP A 68 70.95 12.40 -19.49
N TYR A 69 70.58 13.37 -20.34
CA TYR A 69 69.21 13.50 -20.84
C TYR A 69 68.75 12.26 -21.63
N ALA A 70 69.69 11.55 -22.26
CA ALA A 70 69.43 10.30 -22.96
C ALA A 70 69.05 9.15 -22.01
N THR A 71 69.62 9.07 -20.80
CA THR A 71 69.27 8.01 -19.84
C THR A 71 67.93 8.29 -19.18
N ALA A 72 67.62 9.56 -18.90
CA ALA A 72 66.31 9.98 -18.39
C ALA A 72 65.18 9.61 -19.37
N PHE A 73 65.37 9.82 -20.67
CA PHE A 73 64.35 9.52 -21.69
C PHE A 73 64.02 8.02 -21.77
N VAL A 74 65.04 7.15 -21.72
CA VAL A 74 64.84 5.69 -21.77
C VAL A 74 64.12 5.18 -20.51
N VAL A 75 64.43 5.75 -19.34
CA VAL A 75 63.76 5.39 -18.09
C VAL A 75 62.30 5.84 -18.12
N VAL A 76 62.00 7.06 -18.59
CA VAL A 76 60.63 7.56 -18.71
C VAL A 76 59.79 6.71 -19.67
N ILE A 77 60.34 6.36 -20.85
CA ILE A 77 59.63 5.49 -21.81
C ILE A 77 59.40 4.09 -21.21
N SER A 78 60.39 3.53 -20.52
CA SER A 78 60.25 2.23 -19.87
C SER A 78 59.18 2.25 -18.77
N CYS A 79 59.15 3.30 -17.95
CA CYS A 79 58.11 3.51 -16.94
C CYS A 79 56.72 3.68 -17.55
N ALA A 80 56.59 4.39 -18.68
CA ALA A 80 55.33 4.56 -19.38
C ALA A 80 54.78 3.23 -19.91
N ILE A 81 55.63 2.40 -20.54
CA ILE A 81 55.25 1.07 -21.03
C ILE A 81 54.83 0.17 -19.85
N CYS A 82 55.56 0.22 -18.74
CA CYS A 82 55.19 -0.52 -17.53
C CYS A 82 53.84 -0.08 -16.96
N GLY A 83 53.58 1.23 -16.93
CA GLY A 83 52.31 1.78 -16.48
C GLY A 83 51.14 1.29 -17.34
N ILE A 84 51.32 1.24 -18.66
CA ILE A 84 50.31 0.76 -19.61
C ILE A 84 50.03 -0.74 -19.41
N VAL A 85 51.07 -1.57 -19.31
CA VAL A 85 50.93 -3.03 -19.13
C VAL A 85 50.28 -3.36 -17.78
N LEU A 86 50.67 -2.66 -16.70
CA LEU A 86 50.05 -2.80 -15.38
C LEU A 86 48.59 -2.34 -15.41
N GLY A 87 48.31 -1.23 -16.09
CA GLY A 87 46.97 -0.71 -16.32
C GLY A 87 46.06 -1.72 -17.03
N MET A 88 46.54 -2.39 -18.08
CA MET A 88 45.75 -3.42 -18.77
C MET A 88 45.57 -4.69 -17.92
N THR A 89 46.62 -5.11 -17.19
CA THR A 89 46.62 -6.38 -16.43
C THR A 89 45.72 -6.30 -15.19
N TRP A 90 45.72 -5.15 -14.51
CA TRP A 90 44.96 -4.91 -13.28
C TRP A 90 43.68 -4.09 -13.51
N GLY A 91 43.51 -3.44 -14.66
CA GLY A 91 42.37 -2.56 -14.94
C GLY A 91 41.01 -3.25 -14.78
N SER A 92 40.87 -4.49 -15.25
CA SER A 92 39.64 -5.27 -15.07
C SER A 92 39.38 -5.64 -13.61
N ASN A 93 40.43 -5.95 -12.84
CA ASN A 93 40.30 -6.33 -11.42
C ASN A 93 40.01 -5.11 -10.53
N ILE A 94 40.66 -3.97 -10.79
CA ILE A 94 40.45 -2.71 -10.08
C ILE A 94 39.06 -2.15 -10.40
N GLY A 95 38.67 -2.15 -11.68
CA GLY A 95 37.32 -1.78 -12.12
C GLY A 95 36.24 -2.65 -11.48
N GLY A 96 36.45 -3.97 -11.39
CA GLY A 96 35.54 -4.87 -10.69
C GLY A 96 35.51 -4.69 -9.17
N PHE A 97 36.56 -4.17 -8.53
CA PHE A 97 36.57 -3.90 -7.09
C PHE A 97 35.83 -2.61 -6.75
N PHE A 98 36.10 -1.52 -7.48
CA PHE A 98 35.36 -0.26 -7.32
C PHE A 98 33.91 -0.37 -7.81
N GLY A 99 33.68 -1.11 -8.90
CA GLY A 99 32.34 -1.42 -9.40
C GLY A 99 31.52 -2.26 -8.42
N ARG A 100 32.14 -3.19 -7.69
CA ARG A 100 31.44 -3.96 -6.63
C ARG A 100 31.06 -3.10 -5.43
N GLN A 101 31.92 -2.18 -4.97
CA GLN A 101 31.61 -1.28 -3.86
C GLN A 101 30.47 -0.30 -4.19
N LEU A 102 30.45 0.23 -5.43
CA LEU A 102 29.37 1.11 -5.90
C LEU A 102 28.11 0.32 -6.24
N GLY A 103 28.25 -0.86 -6.85
CA GLY A 103 27.15 -1.76 -7.18
C GLY A 103 26.46 -2.31 -5.95
N SER A 104 27.20 -2.66 -4.88
CA SER A 104 26.60 -3.15 -3.63
C SER A 104 25.75 -2.11 -2.91
N LEU A 105 26.01 -0.81 -3.14
CA LEU A 105 25.19 0.28 -2.61
C LEU A 105 23.87 0.45 -3.37
N TYR A 106 23.81 0.02 -4.63
CA TYR A 106 22.63 0.18 -5.49
C TYR A 106 21.81 -1.13 -5.60
N ASP A 107 22.48 -2.28 -5.58
CA ASP A 107 21.91 -3.62 -5.86
C ASP A 107 21.92 -4.54 -4.61
N GLY A 108 22.32 -4.05 -3.43
CA GLY A 108 22.27 -4.81 -2.17
C GLY A 108 23.41 -5.81 -1.94
N GLY A 109 24.41 -5.87 -2.83
CA GLY A 109 25.56 -6.77 -2.73
C GLY A 109 25.23 -8.23 -3.08
N ASP A 110 26.24 -9.11 -3.02
CA ASP A 110 26.12 -10.57 -3.25
C ASP A 110 25.33 -11.27 -2.12
N VAL A 111 24.14 -10.76 -1.81
CA VAL A 111 23.14 -11.52 -1.07
C VAL A 111 22.57 -12.52 -2.08
N GLU A 112 22.72 -13.82 -1.81
CA GLU A 112 22.00 -14.86 -2.53
C GLU A 112 20.53 -14.42 -2.61
N VAL A 113 20.08 -14.03 -3.81
CA VAL A 113 18.71 -13.57 -4.03
C VAL A 113 17.82 -14.71 -3.56
N VAL A 114 17.19 -14.53 -2.39
CA VAL A 114 16.22 -15.48 -1.87
C VAL A 114 15.27 -15.76 -3.01
N PRO A 115 15.14 -17.02 -3.46
CA PRO A 115 14.45 -17.31 -4.71
C PRO A 115 12.99 -16.95 -4.53
N THR A 116 12.61 -15.76 -5.01
CA THR A 116 11.24 -15.27 -4.97
C THR A 116 10.55 -15.66 -6.28
N PRO A 117 9.25 -15.98 -6.23
CA PRO A 117 8.50 -16.26 -7.44
C PRO A 117 8.37 -14.97 -8.28
N PHE A 118 8.85 -15.02 -9.52
CA PHE A 118 8.79 -13.91 -10.46
C PHE A 118 7.65 -14.10 -11.46
N TYR A 119 6.59 -13.30 -11.33
CA TYR A 119 5.40 -13.35 -12.20
C TYR A 119 5.39 -12.32 -13.33
N SER A 120 6.44 -11.51 -13.49
CA SER A 120 6.51 -10.47 -14.53
C SER A 120 6.28 -11.01 -15.95
N ILE A 121 6.81 -12.20 -16.24
CA ILE A 121 6.60 -12.88 -17.53
C ILE A 121 5.13 -13.28 -17.71
N ALA A 122 4.51 -13.82 -16.66
CA ALA A 122 3.10 -14.20 -16.70
C ALA A 122 2.19 -12.96 -16.86
N GLU A 123 2.50 -11.87 -16.17
CA GLU A 123 1.76 -10.62 -16.29
C GLU A 123 1.89 -10.01 -17.69
N ALA A 124 3.09 -10.03 -18.27
CA ALA A 124 3.32 -9.60 -19.64
C ALA A 124 2.48 -10.43 -20.63
N LYS A 125 2.45 -11.75 -20.46
CA LYS A 125 1.61 -12.64 -21.29
C LYS A 125 0.11 -12.39 -21.09
N ARG A 126 -0.34 -12.11 -19.85
CA ARG A 126 -1.73 -11.70 -19.56
C ARG A 126 -2.10 -10.42 -20.30
N LYS A 127 -1.23 -9.41 -20.27
CA LYS A 127 -1.44 -8.13 -20.98
C LYS A 127 -1.42 -8.28 -22.50
N GLN A 128 -0.73 -9.28 -23.03
CA GLN A 128 -0.73 -9.63 -24.46
C GLN A 128 -1.95 -10.44 -24.90
N GLY A 129 -2.88 -10.77 -24.00
CA GLY A 129 -4.04 -11.64 -24.29
C GLY A 129 -3.71 -13.13 -24.37
N LYS A 130 -2.46 -13.53 -24.05
CA LYS A 130 -2.00 -14.92 -24.09
C LYS A 130 -2.26 -15.63 -22.75
N TYR A 131 -3.53 -15.72 -22.37
CA TYR A 131 -3.95 -16.17 -21.04
C TYR A 131 -3.52 -17.60 -20.72
N ARG A 132 -3.66 -18.54 -21.68
CA ARG A 132 -3.22 -19.93 -21.50
C ARG A 132 -1.72 -20.06 -21.27
N GLU A 133 -0.92 -19.26 -21.98
CA GLU A 133 0.53 -19.23 -21.76
C GLU A 133 0.90 -18.57 -20.44
N ALA A 134 0.15 -17.56 -19.99
CA ALA A 134 0.34 -16.94 -18.69
C ALA A 134 0.07 -17.95 -17.55
N VAL A 135 -1.02 -18.71 -17.65
CA VAL A 135 -1.34 -19.80 -16.72
C VAL A 135 -0.20 -20.83 -16.66
N ALA A 136 0.34 -21.25 -17.80
CA ALA A 136 1.44 -22.21 -17.84
C ALA A 136 2.72 -21.68 -17.14
N GLU A 137 3.04 -20.39 -17.30
CA GLU A 137 4.17 -19.78 -16.58
C GLU A 137 3.91 -19.68 -15.07
N ILE A 138 2.70 -19.32 -14.66
CA ILE A 138 2.34 -19.28 -13.23
C ILE A 138 2.45 -20.69 -12.62
N GLN A 139 1.90 -21.70 -13.28
CA GLN A 139 2.00 -23.10 -12.82
C GLN A 139 3.46 -23.56 -12.73
N LYS A 140 4.33 -23.14 -13.65
CA LYS A 140 5.77 -23.45 -13.61
C LYS A 140 6.46 -22.81 -12.40
N GLN A 141 6.05 -21.60 -12.00
CA GLN A 141 6.55 -20.96 -10.78
C GLN A 141 5.97 -21.60 -9.53
N LEU A 142 4.68 -21.92 -9.51
CA LEU A 142 4.03 -22.62 -8.40
C LEU A 142 4.59 -24.04 -8.21
N ALA A 143 5.06 -24.71 -9.27
CA ALA A 143 5.77 -25.98 -9.14
C ALA A 143 7.10 -25.85 -8.36
N LYS A 144 7.74 -24.68 -8.41
CA LYS A 144 8.95 -24.36 -7.65
C LYS A 144 8.62 -23.82 -6.25
N PHE A 145 7.52 -23.07 -6.14
CA PHE A 145 7.06 -22.42 -4.92
C PHE A 145 5.60 -22.80 -4.66
N PRO A 146 5.33 -24.03 -4.16
CA PRO A 146 3.96 -24.51 -4.02
C PRO A 146 3.13 -23.66 -3.06
N GLY A 147 3.70 -23.13 -1.98
CA GLY A 147 2.97 -22.33 -0.98
C GLY A 147 2.77 -20.85 -1.33
N ASP A 148 3.08 -20.42 -2.55
CA ASP A 148 3.02 -19.00 -2.91
C ASP A 148 1.57 -18.51 -3.11
N PHE A 149 1.10 -17.69 -2.17
CA PHE A 149 -0.26 -17.13 -2.19
C PHE A 149 -0.51 -16.20 -3.40
N PRO A 150 0.35 -15.19 -3.67
CA PRO A 150 0.16 -14.30 -4.82
C PRO A 150 0.03 -15.05 -6.14
N GLY A 151 0.85 -16.07 -6.39
CA GLY A 151 0.77 -16.87 -7.61
C GLY A 151 -0.53 -17.64 -7.76
N ARG A 152 -1.04 -18.23 -6.67
CA ARG A 152 -2.31 -18.97 -6.68
C ARG A 152 -3.50 -18.04 -6.88
N LEU A 153 -3.48 -16.88 -6.23
CA LEU A 153 -4.52 -15.88 -6.42
C LEU A 153 -4.48 -15.35 -7.87
N MET A 154 -3.30 -15.07 -8.43
CA MET A 154 -3.14 -14.65 -9.82
C MET A 154 -3.61 -15.73 -10.81
N LEU A 155 -3.37 -17.01 -10.52
CA LEU A 155 -3.89 -18.12 -11.31
C LEU A 155 -5.42 -18.11 -11.33
N ALA A 156 -6.04 -18.01 -10.14
CA ALA A 156 -7.49 -17.97 -10.01
C ALA A 156 -8.10 -16.72 -10.68
N GLU A 157 -7.44 -15.56 -10.59
CA GLU A 157 -7.83 -14.33 -11.30
C GLU A 157 -7.86 -14.54 -12.82
N ILE A 158 -6.81 -15.12 -13.41
CA ILE A 158 -6.78 -15.34 -14.86
C ILE A 158 -7.85 -16.36 -15.29
N GLN A 159 -8.10 -17.39 -14.46
CA GLN A 159 -9.14 -18.37 -14.72
C GLN A 159 -10.53 -17.71 -14.73
N ALA A 160 -10.88 -16.94 -13.71
CA ALA A 160 -12.19 -16.30 -13.59
C ALA A 160 -12.38 -15.13 -14.57
N GLU A 161 -11.39 -14.24 -14.71
CA GLU A 161 -11.56 -12.97 -15.43
C GLU A 161 -11.19 -13.03 -16.92
N ASN A 162 -10.34 -13.98 -17.33
CA ASN A 162 -9.83 -14.02 -18.70
C ASN A 162 -10.15 -15.30 -19.47
N LEU A 163 -10.39 -16.40 -18.75
CA LEU A 163 -10.71 -17.69 -19.36
C LEU A 163 -12.18 -18.10 -19.17
N ASP A 164 -12.98 -17.26 -18.49
CA ASP A 164 -14.38 -17.52 -18.10
C ASP A 164 -14.55 -18.88 -17.36
N ASP A 165 -13.50 -19.33 -16.68
CA ASP A 165 -13.43 -20.60 -15.94
C ASP A 165 -13.61 -20.34 -14.44
N LEU A 166 -14.85 -20.02 -14.06
CA LEU A 166 -15.21 -19.77 -12.66
C LEU A 166 -15.01 -21.02 -11.79
N ALA A 167 -15.34 -22.20 -12.32
CA ALA A 167 -15.18 -23.47 -11.61
C ALA A 167 -13.70 -23.78 -11.35
N GLY A 168 -12.83 -23.54 -12.34
CA GLY A 168 -11.38 -23.66 -12.17
C GLY A 168 -10.82 -22.69 -11.14
N ALA A 169 -11.27 -21.44 -11.15
CA ALA A 169 -10.89 -20.45 -10.15
C ALA A 169 -11.33 -20.87 -8.73
N GLN A 170 -12.58 -21.32 -8.57
CA GLN A 170 -13.10 -21.82 -7.30
C GLN A 170 -12.26 -22.99 -6.77
N MET A 171 -11.93 -23.97 -7.61
CA MET A 171 -11.08 -25.10 -7.24
C MET A 171 -9.69 -24.66 -6.77
N THR A 172 -9.10 -23.64 -7.41
CA THR A 172 -7.81 -23.06 -7.00
C THR A 172 -7.92 -22.42 -5.61
N ILE A 173 -8.99 -21.67 -5.34
CA ILE A 173 -9.22 -21.05 -4.03
C ILE A 173 -9.50 -22.10 -2.95
N VAL A 174 -10.35 -23.10 -3.21
CA VAL A 174 -10.63 -24.18 -2.26
C VAL A 174 -9.37 -24.97 -1.91
N ARG A 175 -8.49 -25.24 -2.90
CA ARG A 175 -7.19 -25.86 -2.64
C ARG A 175 -6.31 -24.98 -1.76
N LEU A 176 -6.31 -23.66 -1.98
CA LEU A 176 -5.56 -22.70 -1.18
C LEU A 176 -6.02 -22.69 0.29
N LEU A 177 -7.32 -22.87 0.55
CA LEU A 177 -7.85 -22.99 1.92
C LEU A 177 -7.34 -24.23 2.67
N GLY A 178 -7.02 -25.31 1.95
CA GLY A 178 -6.52 -26.55 2.53
C GLY A 178 -5.02 -26.55 2.86
N GLU A 179 -4.30 -25.47 2.56
CA GLU A 179 -2.86 -25.42 2.75
C GLU A 179 -2.45 -25.02 4.17
N PRO A 180 -1.57 -25.79 4.83
CA PRO A 180 -0.98 -25.36 6.08
C PRO A 180 -0.05 -24.17 5.81
N ASN A 181 -0.01 -23.21 6.74
CA ASN A 181 0.89 -22.04 6.76
C ASN A 181 0.42 -20.78 5.99
N GLN A 182 -0.85 -20.69 5.57
CA GLN A 182 -1.41 -19.45 5.01
C GLN A 182 -1.89 -18.51 6.11
N LEU A 183 -1.68 -17.20 5.91
CA LEU A 183 -2.18 -16.18 6.83
C LEU A 183 -3.71 -16.08 6.74
N PRO A 184 -4.44 -15.99 7.86
CA PRO A 184 -5.90 -15.82 7.87
C PRO A 184 -6.41 -14.68 6.97
N VAL A 185 -5.68 -13.55 6.97
CA VAL A 185 -5.99 -12.38 6.13
C VAL A 185 -5.97 -12.70 4.64
N ASN A 186 -5.00 -13.52 4.20
CA ASN A 186 -4.85 -13.91 2.81
C ASN A 186 -5.99 -14.85 2.37
N LEU A 187 -6.36 -15.80 3.24
CA LEU A 187 -7.48 -16.71 2.98
C LEU A 187 -8.82 -15.96 2.93
N ALA A 188 -9.03 -15.01 3.84
CA ALA A 188 -10.20 -14.13 3.79
C ALA A 188 -10.23 -13.29 2.51
N LEU A 189 -9.09 -12.74 2.07
CA LEU A 189 -8.99 -12.01 0.81
C LEU A 189 -9.36 -12.90 -0.40
N ALA A 190 -8.85 -14.12 -0.44
CA ALA A 190 -9.15 -15.08 -1.50
C ALA A 190 -10.66 -15.42 -1.58
N LEU A 191 -11.31 -15.61 -0.43
CA LEU A 191 -12.76 -15.84 -0.36
C LEU A 191 -13.57 -14.60 -0.77
N ASN A 192 -13.14 -13.40 -0.37
CA ASN A 192 -13.79 -12.16 -0.83
C ASN A 192 -13.73 -12.02 -2.35
N ARG A 193 -12.59 -12.35 -2.96
CA ARG A 193 -12.44 -12.36 -4.43
C ARG A 193 -13.31 -13.41 -5.10
N LEU A 194 -13.41 -14.60 -4.51
CA LEU A 194 -14.30 -15.65 -5.00
C LEU A 194 -15.78 -15.18 -4.98
N ALA A 195 -16.22 -14.55 -3.89
CA ALA A 195 -17.56 -13.97 -3.80
C ALA A 195 -17.79 -12.90 -4.89
N ASP A 196 -16.81 -12.02 -5.12
CA ASP A 196 -16.89 -11.01 -6.18
C ASP A 196 -17.02 -11.63 -7.58
N TRP A 197 -16.30 -12.73 -7.84
CA TRP A 197 -16.41 -13.45 -9.12
C TRP A 197 -17.76 -14.14 -9.30
N HIS A 198 -18.33 -14.73 -8.25
CA HIS A 198 -19.68 -15.29 -8.30
C HIS A 198 -20.73 -14.23 -8.61
N LEU A 199 -20.62 -13.03 -8.03
CA LEU A 199 -21.54 -11.92 -8.31
C LEU A 199 -21.35 -11.36 -9.73
N LYS A 200 -20.10 -11.15 -10.15
CA LYS A 200 -19.79 -10.46 -11.41
C LYS A 200 -19.96 -11.35 -12.64
N TYR A 201 -19.47 -12.59 -12.57
CA TYR A 201 -19.43 -13.50 -13.71
C TYR A 201 -20.47 -14.62 -13.60
N GLY A 202 -20.72 -15.13 -12.39
CA GLY A 202 -21.71 -16.18 -12.16
C GLY A 202 -23.15 -15.68 -12.04
N GLN A 203 -23.35 -14.40 -11.71
CA GLN A 203 -24.65 -13.84 -11.27
C GLN A 203 -25.33 -14.69 -10.19
N ASP A 204 -24.53 -15.36 -9.37
CA ASP A 204 -24.97 -16.31 -8.37
C ASP A 204 -24.72 -15.73 -6.97
N PRO A 205 -25.74 -15.09 -6.36
CA PRO A 205 -25.61 -14.49 -5.04
C PRO A 205 -25.53 -15.55 -3.94
N ASP A 206 -26.01 -16.77 -4.17
CA ASP A 206 -25.99 -17.83 -3.16
C ASP A 206 -24.58 -18.41 -3.02
N SER A 207 -23.89 -18.68 -4.14
CA SER A 207 -22.46 -19.05 -4.09
C SER A 207 -21.59 -17.92 -3.52
N ALA A 208 -21.92 -16.66 -3.80
CA ALA A 208 -21.22 -15.53 -3.20
C ALA A 208 -21.44 -15.46 -1.67
N ARG A 209 -22.66 -15.72 -1.21
CA ARG A 209 -22.99 -15.81 0.23
C ARG A 209 -22.21 -16.95 0.89
N GLU A 210 -22.19 -18.13 0.30
CA GLU A 210 -21.46 -19.29 0.84
C GLU A 210 -19.96 -18.98 1.03
N ALA A 211 -19.34 -18.31 0.06
CA ALA A 211 -17.94 -17.90 0.15
C ALA A 211 -17.69 -16.93 1.32
N LEU A 212 -18.61 -15.99 1.58
CA LEU A 212 -18.51 -15.06 2.70
C LEU A 212 -18.82 -15.73 4.05
N GLU A 213 -19.80 -16.62 4.12
CA GLU A 213 -20.12 -17.41 5.31
C GLU A 213 -18.94 -18.31 5.71
N ARG A 214 -18.18 -18.80 4.73
CA ARG A 214 -16.95 -19.54 4.98
C ARG A 214 -15.91 -18.71 5.74
N ILE A 215 -15.86 -17.39 5.52
CA ILE A 215 -14.99 -16.47 6.29
C ILE A 215 -15.45 -16.44 7.75
N LEU A 216 -16.76 -16.31 7.99
CA LEU A 216 -17.33 -16.31 9.34
C LEU A 216 -16.99 -17.59 10.11
N TRP A 217 -17.10 -18.75 9.45
CA TRP A 217 -16.82 -20.04 10.08
C TRP A 217 -15.32 -20.25 10.37
N MET A 218 -14.43 -19.85 9.46
CA MET A 218 -12.99 -20.06 9.63
C MET A 218 -12.33 -19.01 10.53
N PHE A 219 -12.86 -17.78 10.57
CA PHE A 219 -12.23 -16.65 11.25
C PHE A 219 -13.20 -15.85 12.12
N PRO A 220 -13.97 -16.47 13.04
CA PRO A 220 -15.08 -15.83 13.75
C PRO A 220 -14.65 -14.60 14.59
N GLU A 221 -13.44 -14.62 15.16
CA GLU A 221 -12.91 -13.58 16.05
C GLU A 221 -12.00 -12.57 15.33
N THR A 222 -12.41 -12.15 14.13
CA THR A 222 -11.56 -11.28 13.30
C THR A 222 -12.35 -10.14 12.66
N GLU A 223 -11.67 -9.02 12.36
CA GLU A 223 -12.27 -7.91 11.62
C GLU A 223 -12.78 -8.36 10.23
N GLN A 224 -12.17 -9.40 9.66
CA GLN A 224 -12.59 -9.98 8.38
C GLN A 224 -13.98 -10.63 8.49
N ALA A 225 -14.29 -11.28 9.61
CA ALA A 225 -15.63 -11.82 9.85
C ALA A 225 -16.65 -10.70 9.99
N TYR A 226 -16.33 -9.63 10.72
CA TYR A 226 -17.18 -8.44 10.80
C TYR A 226 -17.48 -7.88 9.40
N LEU A 227 -16.45 -7.65 8.57
CA LEU A 227 -16.65 -7.14 7.22
C LEU A 227 -17.45 -8.09 6.33
N ALA A 228 -17.25 -9.41 6.46
CA ALA A 228 -18.00 -10.41 5.72
C ALA A 228 -19.49 -10.40 6.10
N SER A 229 -19.84 -10.24 7.39
CA SER A 229 -21.23 -10.18 7.82
C SER A 229 -21.95 -8.94 7.29
N GLN A 230 -21.28 -7.78 7.28
CA GLN A 230 -21.81 -6.56 6.63
C GLN A 230 -22.06 -6.81 5.14
N ARG A 231 -21.12 -7.44 4.44
CA ARG A 231 -21.27 -7.75 3.02
C ARG A 231 -22.46 -8.68 2.75
N ILE A 232 -22.66 -9.70 3.58
CA ILE A 232 -23.79 -10.65 3.46
C ILE A 232 -25.13 -9.92 3.57
N ALA A 233 -25.25 -8.95 4.50
CA ALA A 233 -26.47 -8.17 4.66
C ALA A 233 -26.83 -7.36 3.39
N HIS A 234 -25.83 -6.84 2.68
CA HIS A 234 -26.03 -6.07 1.45
C HIS A 234 -25.98 -6.90 0.15
N LEU A 235 -25.91 -8.24 0.23
CA LEU A 235 -25.96 -9.07 -0.97
C LEU A 235 -27.32 -8.93 -1.65
N THR A 236 -27.31 -8.74 -2.97
CA THR A 236 -28.55 -8.76 -3.76
C THR A 236 -29.12 -10.17 -3.73
N THR A 237 -30.36 -10.34 -3.27
CA THR A 237 -31.00 -11.66 -3.25
C THR A 237 -31.27 -12.16 -4.68
N PRO A 238 -31.37 -13.48 -4.89
CA PRO A 238 -31.71 -14.03 -6.20
C PRO A 238 -33.06 -13.50 -6.71
N GLU A 239 -34.04 -13.22 -5.83
CA GLU A 239 -35.30 -12.60 -6.26
C GLU A 239 -35.10 -11.19 -6.80
N MET A 240 -34.25 -10.38 -6.15
CA MET A 240 -33.92 -9.03 -6.62
C MET A 240 -33.13 -9.05 -7.94
N LEU A 241 -32.29 -10.07 -8.16
CA LEU A 241 -31.62 -10.24 -9.46
C LEU A 241 -32.61 -10.66 -10.55
N ALA A 242 -33.57 -11.53 -10.24
CA ALA A 242 -34.64 -11.90 -11.17
C ALA A 242 -35.51 -10.67 -11.53
N GLU A 243 -35.88 -9.87 -10.53
CA GLU A 243 -36.64 -8.62 -10.73
C GLU A 243 -35.86 -7.58 -11.55
N LYS A 244 -34.53 -7.48 -11.38
CA LYS A 244 -33.68 -6.62 -12.22
C LYS A 244 -33.54 -7.13 -13.66
N SER A 245 -33.57 -8.45 -13.84
CA SER A 245 -33.48 -9.08 -15.16
C SER A 245 -34.75 -8.88 -15.99
N GLU A 246 -35.88 -8.66 -15.32
CA GLU A 246 -37.12 -8.22 -15.96
C GLU A 246 -37.11 -6.70 -16.16
N PRO A 247 -37.02 -6.19 -17.41
CA PRO A 247 -37.03 -4.75 -17.64
C PRO A 247 -38.40 -4.17 -17.28
N ARG A 248 -38.52 -3.57 -16.09
CA ARG A 248 -39.66 -2.72 -15.75
C ARG A 248 -39.69 -1.57 -16.74
N ARG A 249 -40.70 -1.57 -17.62
CA ARG A 249 -41.01 -0.43 -18.47
C ARG A 249 -41.47 0.70 -17.55
N ILE A 250 -40.56 1.61 -17.24
CA ILE A 250 -40.92 2.88 -16.61
C ILE A 250 -41.72 3.64 -17.65
N GLU A 251 -43.04 3.73 -17.45
CA GLU A 251 -43.86 4.62 -18.26
C GLU A 251 -43.42 6.05 -17.94
N LEU A 252 -42.63 6.61 -18.83
CA LEU A 252 -42.26 8.02 -18.78
C LEU A 252 -43.56 8.81 -18.92
N GLY A 253 -44.07 9.32 -17.80
CA GLY A 253 -45.18 10.27 -17.81
C GLY A 253 -44.85 11.43 -18.76
N GLN A 254 -45.86 11.93 -19.48
CA GLN A 254 -45.70 12.95 -20.52
C GLN A 254 -44.76 14.07 -20.04
N TYR A 255 -43.53 14.09 -20.57
CA TYR A 255 -42.59 15.15 -20.30
C TYR A 255 -43.09 16.41 -21.00
N GLN A 256 -43.37 17.46 -20.25
CA GLN A 256 -43.70 18.75 -20.83
C GLN A 256 -42.42 19.32 -21.47
N GLN A 257 -42.26 19.12 -22.79
CA GLN A 257 -41.18 19.66 -23.60
C GLN A 257 -41.31 21.19 -23.70
N ASN A 258 -41.00 21.89 -22.61
CA ASN A 258 -40.94 23.35 -22.60
C ASN A 258 -39.52 23.78 -22.98
N LEU A 259 -39.30 23.91 -24.30
CA LEU A 259 -38.09 24.47 -24.90
C LEU A 259 -37.92 25.94 -24.47
N GLY A 260 -37.03 26.19 -23.49
CA GLY A 260 -36.12 27.35 -23.56
C GLY A 260 -36.38 28.62 -22.73
N LEU A 261 -37.32 28.69 -21.78
CA LEU A 261 -37.58 29.95 -21.05
C LEU A 261 -37.86 29.86 -19.53
N LEU A 262 -37.43 28.80 -18.84
CA LEU A 262 -37.47 28.74 -17.37
C LEU A 262 -36.06 28.63 -16.79
N ASP A 263 -35.71 29.57 -15.91
CA ASP A 263 -34.39 29.74 -15.26
C ASP A 263 -34.02 28.61 -14.27
N ARG A 264 -34.89 27.61 -14.09
CA ARG A 264 -34.62 26.45 -13.22
C ARG A 264 -35.18 25.20 -13.86
N SER A 265 -34.29 24.26 -14.19
CA SER A 265 -34.67 22.88 -14.47
C SER A 265 -35.51 22.37 -13.30
N SER A 266 -36.74 21.96 -13.56
CA SER A 266 -37.55 21.25 -12.57
C SER A 266 -36.92 19.88 -12.36
N VAL A 267 -35.96 19.79 -11.45
CA VAL A 267 -35.41 18.52 -10.98
C VAL A 267 -36.59 17.71 -10.48
N VAL A 268 -36.93 16.64 -11.19
CA VAL A 268 -37.91 15.64 -10.75
C VAL A 268 -37.33 15.05 -9.47
N LYS A 269 -37.84 15.50 -8.32
CA LYS A 269 -37.53 14.85 -7.05
C LYS A 269 -38.26 13.51 -7.04
N PRO A 270 -37.59 12.39 -6.72
CA PRO A 270 -38.29 11.14 -6.51
C PRO A 270 -39.41 11.35 -5.46
N PRO A 271 -40.51 10.59 -5.54
CA PRO A 271 -41.57 10.65 -4.53
C PRO A 271 -40.93 10.52 -3.15
N ALA A 272 -41.29 11.40 -2.21
CA ALA A 272 -40.83 11.26 -0.84
C ALA A 272 -41.36 9.93 -0.31
N GLU A 273 -40.49 8.94 -0.17
CA GLU A 273 -40.82 7.68 0.48
C GLU A 273 -41.27 7.97 1.91
N ASP A 274 -42.33 7.30 2.36
CA ASP A 274 -42.83 7.47 3.71
C ASP A 274 -41.76 6.99 4.71
N PRO A 275 -41.22 7.85 5.59
CA PRO A 275 -40.21 7.45 6.56
C PRO A 275 -40.67 6.32 7.48
N ALA A 276 -41.99 6.15 7.68
CA ALA A 276 -42.52 5.02 8.41
C ALA A 276 -42.39 3.70 7.65
N ALA A 277 -42.60 3.71 6.34
CA ALA A 277 -42.42 2.53 5.49
C ALA A 277 -40.94 2.12 5.47
N VAL A 278 -40.02 3.07 5.23
CA VAL A 278 -38.58 2.83 5.24
C VAL A 278 -38.11 2.27 6.58
N ALA A 279 -38.55 2.85 7.71
CA ALA A 279 -38.23 2.33 9.04
C ALA A 279 -38.72 0.89 9.22
N SER A 280 -39.93 0.57 8.75
CA SER A 280 -40.49 -0.78 8.86
C SER A 280 -39.71 -1.81 8.05
N ASP A 281 -39.24 -1.44 6.86
CA ASP A 281 -38.46 -2.33 6.01
C ASP A 281 -37.03 -2.51 6.53
N LEU A 282 -36.44 -1.45 7.11
CA LEU A 282 -35.17 -1.56 7.84
C LEU A 282 -35.29 -2.47 9.06
N VAL A 283 -36.38 -2.39 9.83
CA VAL A 283 -36.61 -3.29 10.97
C VAL A 283 -36.70 -4.75 10.49
N LYS A 284 -37.48 -5.03 9.44
CA LYS A 284 -37.54 -6.39 8.84
C LYS A 284 -36.17 -6.86 8.35
N HIS A 285 -35.37 -5.96 7.76
CA HIS A 285 -34.02 -6.28 7.32
C HIS A 285 -33.13 -6.65 8.51
N LEU A 286 -33.22 -5.91 9.61
CA LEU A 286 -32.45 -6.17 10.82
C LEU A 286 -32.88 -7.45 11.57
N GLU A 287 -34.12 -7.91 11.40
CA GLU A 287 -34.55 -9.23 11.89
C GLU A 287 -33.80 -10.36 11.17
N GLN A 288 -33.49 -10.19 9.88
CA GLN A 288 -32.74 -11.15 9.08
C GLN A 288 -31.22 -10.97 9.23
N HIS A 289 -30.78 -9.73 9.36
CA HIS A 289 -29.38 -9.33 9.48
C HIS A 289 -29.15 -8.44 10.71
N PRO A 290 -29.12 -9.01 11.93
CA PRO A 290 -29.04 -8.24 13.17
C PRO A 290 -27.76 -7.40 13.31
N GLN A 291 -26.72 -7.71 12.54
CA GLN A 291 -25.43 -7.05 12.61
C GLN A 291 -25.25 -5.93 11.58
N ASP A 292 -26.19 -5.71 10.65
CA ASP A 292 -26.04 -4.66 9.62
C ASP A 292 -25.86 -3.28 10.27
N SER A 293 -24.72 -2.67 9.99
CA SER A 293 -24.31 -1.36 10.49
C SER A 293 -25.04 -0.22 9.79
N GLU A 294 -25.14 -0.27 8.47
CA GLU A 294 -25.75 0.80 7.68
C GLU A 294 -27.25 0.88 7.94
N ALA A 295 -27.94 -0.26 7.99
CA ALA A 295 -29.37 -0.29 8.31
C ALA A 295 -29.67 0.25 9.71
N ARG A 296 -28.83 -0.04 10.71
CA ARG A 296 -28.99 0.49 12.08
C ARG A 296 -28.67 1.98 12.16
N GLU A 297 -27.64 2.46 11.48
CA GLU A 297 -27.32 3.89 11.41
C GLU A 297 -28.44 4.68 10.73
N THR A 298 -28.99 4.15 9.62
CA THR A 298 -30.11 4.76 8.91
C THR A 298 -31.39 4.76 9.75
N LEU A 299 -31.67 3.64 10.44
CA LEU A 299 -32.81 3.56 11.34
C LEU A 299 -32.68 4.55 12.51
N ALA A 300 -31.48 4.69 13.08
CA ALA A 300 -31.19 5.67 14.11
C ALA A 300 -31.41 7.11 13.62
N ALA A 301 -30.96 7.43 12.40
CA ALA A 301 -31.21 8.73 11.79
C ALA A 301 -32.71 8.99 11.63
N ILE A 302 -33.49 8.01 11.14
CA ILE A 302 -34.94 8.14 10.99
C ILE A 302 -35.64 8.36 12.35
N TYR A 303 -35.24 7.63 13.39
CA TYR A 303 -35.79 7.83 14.74
C TYR A 303 -35.55 9.25 15.27
N VAL A 304 -34.40 9.83 14.98
CA VAL A 304 -34.05 11.18 15.43
C VAL A 304 -34.72 12.25 14.58
N GLU A 305 -34.68 12.12 13.26
CA GLU A 305 -35.17 13.14 12.32
C GLU A 305 -36.71 13.20 12.26
N HIS A 306 -37.36 12.04 12.20
CA HIS A 306 -38.81 11.95 11.99
C HIS A 306 -39.58 11.76 13.30
N TYR A 307 -39.06 10.96 14.23
CA TYR A 307 -39.77 10.61 15.46
C TYR A 307 -39.29 11.40 16.69
N GLN A 308 -38.18 12.14 16.59
CA GLN A 308 -37.56 12.87 17.71
C GLN A 308 -37.24 11.96 18.91
N ARG A 309 -37.03 10.65 18.66
CA ARG A 309 -36.74 9.63 19.66
C ARG A 309 -35.24 9.35 19.71
N LEU A 310 -34.53 10.18 20.47
CA LEU A 310 -33.09 10.03 20.70
C LEU A 310 -32.72 8.81 21.54
N ASP A 311 -33.64 8.38 22.41
CA ASP A 311 -33.52 7.16 23.20
C ASP A 311 -33.39 5.91 22.31
N LEU A 312 -34.31 5.74 21.35
CA LEU A 312 -34.29 4.61 20.43
C LEU A 312 -33.05 4.63 19.52
N ALA A 313 -32.64 5.82 19.09
CA ALA A 313 -31.42 5.97 18.30
C ALA A 313 -30.16 5.63 19.11
N ALA A 314 -30.08 6.05 20.37
CA ALA A 314 -28.99 5.69 21.26
C ALA A 314 -28.90 4.17 21.46
N GLU A 315 -30.04 3.48 21.62
CA GLU A 315 -30.07 2.01 21.70
C GLU A 315 -29.48 1.36 20.44
N GLN A 316 -29.76 1.89 19.24
CA GLN A 316 -29.15 1.36 18.01
C GLN A 316 -27.63 1.53 18.01
N PHE A 317 -27.11 2.69 18.42
CA PHE A 317 -25.66 2.91 18.51
C PHE A 317 -24.99 2.03 19.57
N GLU A 318 -25.62 1.81 20.73
CA GLU A 318 -25.07 0.88 21.73
C GLU A 318 -25.05 -0.57 21.21
N GLN A 319 -26.09 -0.98 20.46
CA GLN A 319 -26.10 -2.29 19.81
C GLN A 319 -25.00 -2.41 18.74
N LEU A 320 -24.69 -1.34 18.00
CA LEU A 320 -23.56 -1.30 17.05
C LEU A 320 -22.21 -1.39 17.76
N LEU A 321 -22.03 -0.68 18.87
CA LEU A 321 -20.80 -0.70 19.65
C LEU A 321 -20.59 -2.02 20.42
N ALA A 322 -21.66 -2.76 20.69
CA ALA A 322 -21.62 -4.07 21.31
C ALA A 322 -21.28 -5.21 20.33
N GLN A 323 -21.14 -4.94 19.03
CA GLN A 323 -20.84 -5.97 18.04
C GLN A 323 -19.40 -6.51 18.23
N PRO A 324 -19.21 -7.85 18.08
CA PRO A 324 -17.89 -8.44 18.18
C PRO A 324 -17.02 -8.03 16.99
N ASN A 325 -15.71 -7.86 17.24
CA ASN A 325 -14.69 -7.64 16.21
C ASN A 325 -14.87 -6.35 15.37
N LEU A 326 -15.54 -5.35 15.95
CA LEU A 326 -15.70 -4.02 15.35
C LEU A 326 -14.33 -3.36 15.12
N PRO A 327 -13.97 -2.99 13.89
CA PRO A 327 -12.68 -2.33 13.62
C PRO A 327 -12.64 -0.95 14.28
N ALA A 328 -11.47 -0.58 14.80
CA ALA A 328 -11.28 0.66 15.57
C ALA A 328 -11.75 1.91 14.82
N ARG A 329 -11.52 1.97 13.50
CA ARG A 329 -11.96 3.07 12.66
C ARG A 329 -13.48 3.20 12.60
N GLN A 330 -14.20 2.08 12.51
CA GLN A 330 -15.66 2.07 12.49
C GLN A 330 -16.22 2.48 13.85
N ALA A 331 -15.66 1.97 14.95
CA ALA A 331 -16.04 2.39 16.30
C ALA A 331 -15.92 3.91 16.50
N VAL A 332 -14.80 4.50 16.03
CA VAL A 332 -14.61 5.96 16.06
C VAL A 332 -15.61 6.69 15.18
N HIS A 333 -15.93 6.17 14.00
CA HIS A 333 -16.94 6.75 13.12
C HIS A 333 -18.31 6.79 13.81
N LEU A 334 -18.77 5.65 14.32
CA LEU A 334 -20.04 5.50 15.02
C LEU A 334 -20.17 6.45 16.22
N LEU A 335 -19.12 6.54 17.04
CA LEU A 335 -19.11 7.45 18.20
C LEU A 335 -19.16 8.92 17.77
N ASN A 336 -18.50 9.29 16.67
CA ASN A 336 -18.60 10.65 16.14
C ASN A 336 -20.00 10.95 15.60
N THR A 337 -20.58 10.05 14.81
CA THR A 337 -21.94 10.16 14.28
C THR A 337 -22.96 10.27 15.42
N PHE A 338 -22.79 9.47 16.48
CA PHE A 338 -23.66 9.53 17.65
C PHE A 338 -23.53 10.87 18.40
N ALA A 339 -22.30 11.37 18.62
CA ALA A 339 -22.08 12.68 19.22
C ALA A 339 -22.71 13.81 18.37
N ASP A 340 -22.61 13.73 17.05
CA ASP A 340 -23.23 14.67 16.12
C ASP A 340 -24.77 14.68 16.22
N LEU A 341 -25.39 13.51 16.35
CA LEU A 341 -26.83 13.39 16.53
C LEU A 341 -27.30 13.98 17.87
N GLN A 342 -26.55 13.76 18.95
CA GLN A 342 -26.84 14.36 20.26
C GLN A 342 -26.80 15.90 20.21
N ILE A 343 -25.81 16.46 19.52
CA ILE A 343 -25.69 17.92 19.36
C ILE A 343 -26.84 18.50 18.54
N LYS A 344 -27.21 17.85 17.44
CA LYS A 344 -28.24 18.35 16.52
C LYS A 344 -29.64 18.38 17.16
N HIS A 345 -30.01 17.36 17.93
CA HIS A 345 -31.40 17.19 18.39
C HIS A 345 -31.62 17.47 19.87
N ALA A 346 -30.71 17.06 20.76
CA ALA A 346 -30.84 17.38 22.19
C ALA A 346 -30.24 18.75 22.54
N GLY A 347 -29.29 19.23 21.74
CA GLY A 347 -28.42 20.34 22.14
C GLY A 347 -27.62 20.02 23.42
N ASP A 348 -27.53 18.73 23.77
CA ASP A 348 -26.91 18.26 25.00
C ASP A 348 -25.41 18.09 24.79
N VAL A 349 -24.70 19.15 25.15
CA VAL A 349 -23.24 19.21 25.10
C VAL A 349 -22.60 18.20 26.03
N THR A 350 -23.27 17.89 27.14
CA THR A 350 -22.73 17.00 28.17
C THR A 350 -22.78 15.57 27.69
N ALA A 351 -23.92 15.13 27.13
CA ALA A 351 -24.07 13.82 26.51
C ALA A 351 -23.10 13.65 25.33
N ALA A 352 -23.00 14.65 24.43
CA ALA A 352 -22.06 14.59 23.31
C ALA A 352 -20.58 14.53 23.76
N SER A 353 -20.23 15.25 24.83
CA SER A 353 -18.89 15.20 25.41
C SER A 353 -18.58 13.84 26.04
N GLN A 354 -19.56 13.19 26.69
CA GLN A 354 -19.41 11.84 27.23
C GLN A 354 -19.16 10.82 26.12
N VAL A 355 -19.88 10.91 24.99
CA VAL A 355 -19.67 10.03 23.84
C VAL A 355 -18.26 10.21 23.26
N LEU A 356 -17.79 11.45 23.11
CA LEU A 356 -16.42 11.72 22.64
C LEU A 356 -15.35 11.27 23.65
N GLN A 357 -15.64 11.35 24.96
CA GLN A 357 -14.74 10.85 25.99
C GLN A 357 -14.55 9.32 25.87
N ARG A 358 -15.60 8.57 25.50
CA ARG A 358 -15.46 7.12 25.22
C ARG A 358 -14.44 6.83 24.11
N ILE A 359 -14.31 7.69 23.10
CA ILE A 359 -13.26 7.54 22.06
C ILE A 359 -11.86 7.64 22.69
N VAL A 360 -11.68 8.59 23.61
CA VAL A 360 -10.40 8.80 24.31
C VAL A 360 -10.08 7.60 25.20
N ASP A 361 -11.08 7.06 25.88
CA ASP A 361 -10.91 5.94 26.81
C ASP A 361 -10.63 4.63 26.06
N LEU A 362 -11.31 4.39 24.93
CA LEU A 362 -11.13 3.19 24.10
C LEU A 362 -9.83 3.24 23.28
N PHE A 363 -9.41 4.43 22.82
CA PHE A 363 -8.28 4.59 21.92
C PHE A 363 -7.29 5.67 22.38
N PRO A 364 -6.70 5.57 23.59
CA PRO A 364 -5.99 6.67 24.25
C PRO A 364 -4.73 7.18 23.54
N ARG A 365 -4.13 6.37 22.66
CA ARG A 365 -2.91 6.71 21.89
C ARG A 365 -3.17 6.87 20.39
N SER A 366 -4.39 7.21 20.00
CA SER A 366 -4.78 7.38 18.60
C SER A 366 -4.92 8.86 18.21
N ALA A 367 -4.75 9.17 16.93
CA ALA A 367 -5.09 10.49 16.39
C ALA A 367 -6.58 10.82 16.59
N ALA A 368 -7.44 9.80 16.64
CA ALA A 368 -8.86 9.95 16.95
C ALA A 368 -9.10 10.49 18.36
N ALA A 369 -8.33 10.06 19.36
CA ALA A 369 -8.44 10.57 20.73
C ALA A 369 -8.02 12.04 20.83
N GLU A 370 -6.95 12.45 20.16
CA GLU A 370 -6.55 13.87 20.13
C GLU A 370 -7.59 14.74 19.41
N ASN A 371 -8.16 14.25 18.30
CA ASN A 371 -9.25 14.93 17.60
C ASN A 371 -10.51 15.02 18.48
N ALA A 372 -10.86 13.96 19.22
CA ALA A 372 -12.00 13.96 20.15
C ALA A 372 -11.80 14.96 21.29
N LYS A 373 -10.62 14.99 21.94
CA LYS A 373 -10.27 15.99 22.96
C LYS A 373 -10.38 17.41 22.43
N LYS A 374 -9.83 17.65 21.23
CA LYS A 374 -9.92 18.95 20.56
C LYS A 374 -11.38 19.34 20.33
N ARG A 375 -12.19 18.43 19.79
CA ARG A 375 -13.62 18.64 19.54
C ARG A 375 -14.37 18.97 20.83
N MET A 376 -14.14 18.23 21.92
CA MET A 376 -14.71 18.51 23.24
C MET A 376 -14.42 19.93 23.74
N ALA A 377 -13.20 20.44 23.53
CA ALA A 377 -12.84 21.80 23.92
C ALA A 377 -13.60 22.87 23.11
N TYR A 378 -13.88 22.63 21.82
CA TYR A 378 -14.58 23.59 20.95
C TYR A 378 -16.10 23.46 20.95
N LEU A 379 -16.67 22.33 21.40
CA LEU A 379 -18.12 22.08 21.38
C LEU A 379 -18.94 23.16 22.08
N GLN A 380 -18.46 23.70 23.21
CA GLN A 380 -19.12 24.81 23.90
C GLN A 380 -19.11 26.12 23.10
N LEU A 381 -18.06 26.35 22.29
CA LEU A 381 -17.92 27.53 21.45
C LEU A 381 -18.79 27.43 20.18
N GLU A 382 -18.84 26.25 19.56
CA GLU A 382 -19.67 25.99 18.37
C GLU A 382 -21.16 26.22 18.66
N LEU A 383 -21.66 25.81 19.83
CA LEU A 383 -23.05 26.03 20.21
C LEU A 383 -23.37 27.50 20.54
N ARG A 384 -22.42 28.25 21.11
CA ARG A 384 -22.57 29.71 21.30
C ARG A 384 -22.70 30.42 19.96
N SER A 385 -21.83 30.08 19.00
CA SER A 385 -21.89 30.65 17.64
C SER A 385 -23.20 30.30 16.91
N LYS A 386 -23.71 29.07 17.04
CA LYS A 386 -25.00 28.66 16.45
C LYS A 386 -26.20 29.37 17.10
N LYS A 387 -26.19 29.60 18.42
CA LYS A 387 -27.22 30.38 19.11
C LYS A 387 -27.25 31.85 18.67
N GLU A 388 -26.08 32.47 18.44
CA GLU A 388 -25.98 33.87 17.99
C GLU A 388 -26.36 34.06 16.50
N SER A 389 -26.22 33.05 15.66
CA SER A 389 -26.57 33.11 14.23
C SER A 389 -28.07 33.10 13.92
N LYS A 390 -28.95 33.07 14.94
CA LYS A 390 -30.40 33.22 14.74
C LYS A 390 -30.67 34.68 14.39
N VAL A 391 -30.63 34.99 13.09
CA VAL A 391 -30.89 36.30 12.48
C VAL A 391 -32.02 36.99 13.25
N LEU A 392 -31.66 37.99 14.06
CA LEU A 392 -32.59 39.00 14.53
C LEU A 392 -33.26 39.52 13.26
N LYS A 393 -34.55 39.24 13.08
CA LYS A 393 -35.36 39.95 12.08
C LYS A 393 -35.29 41.41 12.47
N LEU A 394 -34.32 42.13 11.90
CA LEU A 394 -34.28 43.57 11.95
C LEU A 394 -35.65 44.03 11.44
N GLY A 395 -36.35 44.78 12.28
CA GLY A 395 -37.65 45.34 11.93
C GLY A 395 -37.54 46.11 10.61
N SER A 396 -38.66 46.19 9.91
CA SER A 396 -38.87 46.76 8.57
C SER A 396 -38.52 48.26 8.43
N TYR A 397 -37.43 48.73 9.02
CA TYR A 397 -37.00 50.13 9.02
C TYR A 397 -35.68 50.40 8.28
N GLU A 398 -34.97 49.37 7.82
CA GLU A 398 -33.75 49.57 7.01
C GLU A 398 -33.86 49.06 5.55
N GLN A 399 -35.04 48.63 5.11
CA GLN A 399 -35.28 48.18 3.73
C GLN A 399 -35.64 49.32 2.75
N ASN A 400 -35.61 50.58 3.20
CA ASN A 400 -35.93 51.76 2.39
C ASN A 400 -34.81 52.83 2.41
N ILE A 401 -33.54 52.41 2.43
CA ILE A 401 -32.42 53.30 2.06
C ILE A 401 -31.98 52.92 0.66
N GLY A 402 -32.74 53.38 -0.33
CA GLY A 402 -32.42 53.18 -1.73
C GLY A 402 -33.67 53.29 -2.58
N LEU A 403 -33.79 54.43 -3.27
CA LEU A 403 -34.79 54.75 -4.30
C LEU A 403 -36.10 55.36 -3.80
N LYS A 404 -36.01 56.62 -3.34
CA LYS A 404 -37.05 57.63 -3.61
C LYS A 404 -36.41 59.01 -3.80
N THR A 405 -36.06 59.32 -5.05
CA THR A 405 -36.18 60.69 -5.55
C THR A 405 -37.23 60.66 -6.65
N ARG A 406 -38.33 61.37 -6.40
CA ARG A 406 -39.49 61.55 -7.28
C ARG A 406 -39.10 62.35 -8.53
N SER A 407 -39.71 61.97 -9.66
CA SER A 407 -40.37 62.93 -10.55
C SER A 407 -41.41 62.17 -11.40
N GLY A 408 -42.70 62.35 -11.07
CA GLY A 408 -43.76 62.41 -12.10
C GLY A 408 -43.86 63.88 -12.54
N LEU A 409 -44.56 64.29 -13.60
CA LEU A 409 -45.78 63.83 -14.25
C LEU A 409 -45.75 64.37 -15.71
N THR A 410 -46.48 63.68 -16.58
CA THR A 410 -47.28 64.21 -17.71
C THR A 410 -47.40 65.74 -17.85
N ASP A 411 -47.00 66.26 -19.01
CA ASP A 411 -47.90 66.68 -20.11
C ASP A 411 -47.21 66.40 -21.46
#